data_AF-A0A1X1Y862-F1
#
_entry.id   AF-A0A1X1Y862-F1
#
_cell.length_a   1.000
_cell.length_b   1.000
_cell.length_c   1.000
_cell.angle_alpha   90.00
_cell.angle_beta   90.00
_cell.angle_gamma   90.00
#
_symmetry.space_group_name_H-M   'P 1'
#
loop_
_entity.id
_entity.type
_entity.pdbx_description
1 polymer ?
#
loop_
_entity_poly.entity_id
_entity_poly.type
_entity_poly.pdbx_seq_one_letter_code
_entity_poly.pdbx_strand_id
1 'polypeptide(L)'
;MTDAGRPALLLRLANRLFRAQEVVMSGDAVTVDAEQWREHARWWDNEAPRIREHLTASPEALASAGRRFGVIGWEVRDALTEALHARTEAGHALGRFCEGVAGHIRSNVAMYEQTEAQSQQTLSS
;
A
#
# COMPACT_ATOMS: atom_id res chain seq x y z
N MET A 1 7.68 -4.19 28.61
CA MET A 1 7.96 -3.30 27.45
C MET A 1 6.87 -3.59 26.42
N THR A 2 5.81 -2.77 26.43
CA THR A 2 4.50 -3.09 25.85
C THR A 2 4.45 -2.84 24.35
N ASP A 3 3.96 -3.84 23.61
CA ASP A 3 3.68 -3.90 22.16
C ASP A 3 2.49 -2.97 21.79
N ALA A 4 2.64 -1.67 22.06
CA ALA A 4 1.62 -0.65 21.80
C ALA A 4 1.82 0.08 20.45
N GLY A 5 2.89 -0.23 19.71
CA GLY A 5 3.25 0.45 18.46
C GLY A 5 2.55 -0.09 17.20
N ARG A 6 2.16 -1.37 17.20
CA ARG A 6 1.55 -2.05 16.04
C ARG A 6 0.17 -1.54 15.62
N PRO A 7 -0.81 -1.30 16.52
CA PRO A 7 -2.13 -0.82 16.11
C PRO A 7 -2.11 0.65 15.66
N ALA A 8 -1.20 1.46 16.20
CA ALA A 8 -1.06 2.87 15.82
C ALA A 8 -0.55 3.04 14.38
N LEU A 9 0.30 2.14 13.88
CA LEU A 9 0.79 2.17 12.50
C LEU A 9 -0.30 1.80 11.50
N LEU A 10 -1.09 0.76 11.78
CA LEU A 10 -2.22 0.37 10.92
C LEU A 10 -3.30 1.46 10.86
N LEU A 11 -3.59 2.10 11.99
CA LEU A 11 -4.54 3.22 12.03
C LEU A 11 -4.01 4.46 11.29
N ARG A 12 -2.69 4.72 11.32
CA ARG A 12 -2.05 5.79 10.56
C ARG A 12 -2.01 5.50 9.06
N LEU A 13 -1.76 4.24 8.67
CA LEU A 13 -1.83 3.78 7.29
C LEU A 13 -3.25 3.93 6.75
N ALA A 14 -4.26 3.46 7.48
CA ALA A 14 -5.66 3.58 7.11
C ALA A 14 -6.12 5.05 7.01
N ASN A 15 -5.72 5.92 7.96
CA ASN A 15 -6.03 7.35 7.88
C ASN A 15 -5.32 8.05 6.72
N ARG A 16 -4.11 7.63 6.36
CA ARG A 16 -3.33 8.22 5.26
C ARG A 16 -3.81 7.74 3.89
N LEU A 17 -4.20 6.47 3.78
CA LEU A 17 -4.97 5.89 2.66
C LEU A 17 -6.24 6.71 2.38
N PHE A 18 -6.97 7.10 3.42
CA PHE A 18 -8.22 7.85 3.28
C PHE A 18 -8.00 9.33 2.90
N ARG A 19 -6.94 9.97 3.42
CA ARG A 19 -6.59 11.37 3.07
C ARG A 19 -5.99 11.55 1.69
N ALA A 20 -5.45 10.49 1.09
CA ALA A 20 -4.98 10.49 -0.30
C ALA A 20 -6.09 10.78 -1.34
N GLN A 21 -7.37 10.67 -0.93
CA GLN A 21 -8.53 10.81 -1.79
C GLN A 21 -9.10 12.25 -1.83
N GLU A 22 -8.43 13.22 -1.21
CA GLU A 22 -8.86 14.62 -1.22
C GLU A 22 -8.44 15.28 -2.54
N VAL A 23 -9.33 15.20 -3.54
CA VAL A 23 -9.21 15.95 -4.79
C VAL A 23 -9.39 17.44 -4.46
N VAL A 24 -8.32 18.22 -4.56
CA VAL A 24 -8.39 19.68 -4.46
C VAL A 24 -9.01 20.22 -5.76
N MET A 25 -10.33 20.34 -5.76
CA MET A 25 -11.08 21.04 -6.82
C MET A 25 -11.03 22.55 -6.53
N SER A 26 -10.04 23.25 -7.04
CA SER A 26 -10.07 24.73 -7.10
C SER A 26 -10.79 25.15 -8.38
N GLY A 27 -11.96 25.78 -8.22
CA GLY A 27 -12.78 26.28 -9.32
C GLY A 27 -12.10 27.38 -10.11
N ASP A 28 -11.67 27.04 -11.33
CA ASP A 28 -11.95 27.73 -12.62
C ASP A 28 -10.92 27.33 -13.71
N ALA A 29 -9.92 26.53 -13.36
CA ALA A 29 -9.13 25.75 -14.29
C ALA A 29 -8.72 24.46 -13.57
N VAL A 30 -9.12 23.30 -14.10
CA VAL A 30 -8.59 22.01 -13.61
C VAL A 30 -7.17 21.88 -14.18
N THR A 31 -6.22 22.58 -13.58
CA THR A 31 -4.79 22.32 -13.82
C THR A 31 -4.43 21.09 -13.01
N VAL A 32 -4.28 19.95 -13.68
CA VAL A 32 -3.77 18.73 -13.06
C VAL A 32 -2.31 18.96 -12.68
N ASP A 33 -2.00 18.98 -11.38
CA ASP A 33 -0.62 18.98 -10.90
C ASP A 33 -0.01 17.59 -11.09
N ALA A 34 0.52 17.36 -12.29
CA ALA A 34 1.13 16.09 -12.68
C ALA A 34 2.28 15.68 -11.73
N GLU A 35 3.02 16.63 -11.17
CA GLU A 35 4.15 16.33 -10.28
C GLU A 35 3.68 15.84 -8.91
N GLN A 36 2.64 16.47 -8.35
CA GLN A 36 1.99 15.99 -7.13
C GLN A 36 1.47 14.56 -7.31
N TRP A 37 0.82 14.25 -8.45
CA TRP A 37 0.35 12.90 -8.74
C TRP A 37 1.49 11.90 -8.91
N ARG A 38 2.63 12.29 -9.50
CA ARG A 38 3.83 11.44 -9.56
C ARG A 38 4.45 11.20 -8.19
N GLU A 39 4.48 12.21 -7.32
CA GLU A 39 4.91 12.04 -5.93
C GLU A 39 3.99 11.05 -5.20
N HIS A 40 2.69 11.15 -5.42
CA HIS A 40 1.72 10.23 -4.85
C HIS A 40 1.92 8.78 -5.34
N ALA A 41 2.18 8.58 -6.63
CA ALA A 41 2.53 7.26 -7.18
C ALA A 41 3.83 6.70 -6.56
N ARG A 42 4.86 7.53 -6.43
CA ARG A 42 6.13 7.15 -5.76
C ARG A 42 5.90 6.76 -4.30
N TRP A 43 5.00 7.45 -3.61
CA TRP A 43 4.65 7.08 -2.24
C TRP A 43 4.03 5.67 -2.18
N TRP A 44 3.08 5.35 -3.06
CA TRP A 44 2.51 4.00 -3.17
C TRP A 44 3.52 2.92 -3.51
N ASP A 45 4.43 3.19 -4.45
CA ASP A 45 5.53 2.27 -4.80
C ASP A 45 6.44 1.97 -3.61
N ASN A 46 6.66 2.96 -2.74
CA ASN A 46 7.48 2.81 -1.53
C ASN A 46 6.73 2.11 -0.38
N GLU A 47 5.41 2.24 -0.33
CA GLU A 47 4.58 1.64 0.73
C GLU A 47 4.35 0.14 0.48
N ALA A 48 4.25 -0.28 -0.78
CA ALA A 48 4.09 -1.68 -1.18
C ALA A 48 5.14 -2.64 -0.55
N PRO A 49 6.46 -2.39 -0.65
CA PRO A 49 7.47 -3.24 -0.01
C PRO A 49 7.43 -3.15 1.52
N ARG A 50 7.11 -1.98 2.10
CA ARG A 50 7.02 -1.78 3.56
C ARG A 50 5.87 -2.59 4.17
N ILE A 51 4.71 -2.60 3.53
CA ILE A 51 3.55 -3.40 3.96
C ILE A 51 3.89 -4.88 3.91
N ARG A 52 4.54 -5.34 2.84
CA ARG A 52 5.00 -6.73 2.73
C ARG A 52 5.96 -7.08 3.84
N GLU A 53 7.00 -6.27 4.05
CA GLU A 53 7.99 -6.49 5.11
C GLU A 53 7.34 -6.54 6.49
N HIS A 54 6.42 -5.61 6.79
CA HIS A 54 5.76 -5.56 8.09
C HIS A 54 4.81 -6.73 8.34
N LEU A 55 4.08 -7.19 7.32
CA LEU A 55 3.06 -8.23 7.47
C LEU A 55 3.59 -9.65 7.25
N THR A 56 4.70 -9.81 6.53
CA THR A 56 5.35 -11.10 6.35
C THR A 56 5.88 -11.63 7.67
N ALA A 57 5.44 -12.82 8.06
CA ALA A 57 6.08 -13.56 9.13
C ALA A 57 7.34 -14.24 8.58
N SER A 58 8.49 -14.03 9.22
CA SER A 58 9.70 -14.74 8.78
C SER A 58 9.55 -16.25 8.98
N PRO A 59 10.20 -17.08 8.14
CA PRO A 59 10.21 -18.53 8.34
C PRO A 59 10.69 -18.94 9.74
N GLU A 60 11.62 -18.17 10.30
CA GLU A 60 12.09 -18.35 11.67
C GLU A 60 11.01 -17.99 12.72
N ALA A 61 10.23 -16.93 12.51
CA ALA A 61 9.11 -16.58 13.37
C ALA A 61 8.02 -17.67 13.34
N LEU A 62 7.70 -18.20 12.16
CA LEU A 62 6.78 -19.34 11.98
C LEU A 62 7.30 -20.59 12.72
N ALA A 63 8.58 -20.94 12.53
CA ALA A 63 9.19 -22.11 13.16
C ALA A 63 9.33 -21.97 14.68
N SER A 64 9.60 -20.76 15.19
CA SER A 64 9.78 -20.51 16.64
C SER A 64 8.45 -20.39 17.39
N ALA A 65 7.40 -19.86 16.75
CA ALA A 65 6.06 -19.75 17.30
C ALA A 65 5.52 -21.12 17.72
N GLY A 66 5.72 -22.14 16.88
CA GLY A 66 5.20 -23.49 17.16
C GLY A 66 5.98 -24.26 18.22
N ARG A 67 7.26 -23.96 18.45
CA ARG A 67 8.09 -24.64 19.46
C ARG A 67 7.72 -24.29 20.90
N ARG A 68 6.95 -23.22 21.12
CA ARG A 68 6.52 -22.78 22.46
C ARG A 68 5.34 -23.57 22.99
N PHE A 69 4.63 -24.28 22.12
CA PHE A 69 3.48 -25.09 22.50
C PHE A 69 3.91 -26.56 22.60
N GLY A 70 3.74 -27.14 23.79
CA GLY A 70 3.96 -28.57 24.01
C GLY A 70 2.90 -29.44 23.31
N VAL A 71 2.99 -30.77 23.51
CA VAL A 71 2.14 -31.77 22.86
C VAL A 71 0.63 -31.51 23.03
N ILE A 72 0.22 -30.96 24.18
CA ILE A 72 -1.19 -30.66 24.49
C ILE A 72 -1.67 -29.37 23.78
N GLY A 73 -0.77 -28.44 23.45
CA GLY A 73 -1.09 -27.14 22.85
C GLY A 73 -1.10 -27.13 21.32
N TRP A 74 -1.25 -28.28 20.68
CA TRP A 74 -1.13 -28.43 19.22
C TRP A 74 -2.19 -27.61 18.46
N GLU A 75 -3.42 -27.52 18.96
CA GLU A 75 -4.49 -26.72 18.36
C GLU A 75 -4.13 -25.23 18.31
N VAL A 76 -3.52 -24.72 19.39
CA VAL A 76 -3.08 -23.32 19.48
C VAL A 76 -1.90 -23.05 18.56
N ARG A 77 -0.96 -24.00 18.46
CA ARG A 77 0.15 -23.93 17.51
C ARG A 77 -0.36 -23.85 16.07
N ASP A 78 -1.30 -24.71 15.72
CA ASP A 78 -1.80 -24.81 14.35
C ASP A 78 -2.60 -23.55 14.00
N ALA A 79 -3.47 -23.07 14.90
CA ALA A 79 -4.19 -21.81 14.74
C ALA A 79 -3.25 -20.59 14.64
N LEU A 80 -2.17 -20.53 15.42
CA LEU A 80 -1.17 -19.47 15.32
C LEU A 80 -0.42 -19.53 13.98
N THR A 81 -0.09 -20.73 13.51
CA THR A 81 0.59 -20.93 12.24
C THR A 81 -0.30 -20.47 11.09
N GLU A 82 -1.57 -20.87 11.08
CA GLU A 82 -2.59 -20.41 10.13
C GLU A 82 -2.73 -18.88 10.13
N ALA A 83 -2.82 -18.26 11.32
CA ALA A 83 -2.93 -16.81 11.44
C ALA A 83 -1.70 -16.07 10.87
N LEU A 84 -0.49 -16.59 11.09
CA LEU A 84 0.75 -16.00 10.56
C LEU A 84 0.87 -16.18 9.02
N HIS A 85 0.37 -17.29 8.48
CA HIS A 85 0.24 -17.48 7.04
C HIS A 85 -0.77 -16.49 6.45
N ALA A 86 -1.99 -16.41 6.98
CA ALA A 86 -3.01 -15.48 6.53
C ALA A 86 -2.54 -14.01 6.58
N ARG A 87 -1.80 -13.63 7.63
CA ARG A 87 -1.19 -12.29 7.75
C ARG A 87 -0.19 -12.02 6.63
N THR A 88 0.65 -13.00 6.30
CA THR A 88 1.64 -12.89 5.22
C THR A 88 0.94 -12.74 3.86
N GLU A 89 -0.07 -13.55 3.60
CA GLU A 89 -0.89 -13.47 2.38
C GLU A 89 -1.58 -12.10 2.24
N ALA A 90 -2.16 -11.59 3.34
CA ALA A 90 -2.74 -10.25 3.38
C ALA A 90 -1.69 -9.17 3.07
N GLY A 91 -0.47 -9.30 3.58
CA GLY A 91 0.65 -8.42 3.26
C GLY A 91 0.99 -8.40 1.77
N HIS A 92 1.03 -9.57 1.14
CA HIS A 92 1.23 -9.66 -0.31
C HIS A 92 0.07 -9.06 -1.10
N ALA A 93 -1.18 -9.30 -0.70
CA ALA A 93 -2.37 -8.76 -1.36
C ALA A 93 -2.41 -7.23 -1.27
N LEU A 94 -2.19 -6.66 -0.09
CA LEU A 94 -2.12 -5.21 0.11
C LEU A 94 -0.95 -4.58 -0.66
N GLY A 95 0.22 -5.24 -0.69
CA GLY A 95 1.35 -4.77 -1.48
C GLY A 95 1.02 -4.70 -2.98
N ARG A 96 0.37 -5.73 -3.54
CA ARG A 96 -0.09 -5.71 -4.94
C ARG A 96 -1.12 -4.61 -5.20
N PHE A 97 -2.02 -4.37 -4.25
CA PHE A 97 -2.98 -3.27 -4.36
C PHE A 97 -2.28 -1.91 -4.46
N CYS A 98 -1.28 -1.66 -3.60
CA CYS A 98 -0.49 -0.43 -3.63
C CYS A 98 0.21 -0.22 -4.98
N GLU A 99 0.83 -1.27 -5.54
CA GLU A 99 1.43 -1.23 -6.88
C GLU A 99 0.41 -0.93 -7.97
N GLY A 100 -0.79 -1.52 -7.88
CA GLY A 100 -1.89 -1.26 -8.80
C GLY A 100 -2.33 0.21 -8.78
N VAL A 101 -2.46 0.79 -7.59
CA VAL A 101 -2.80 2.22 -7.44
C VAL A 101 -1.69 3.10 -8.05
N ALA A 102 -0.42 2.84 -7.74
CA ALA A 102 0.70 3.57 -8.33
C ALA A 102 0.71 3.47 -9.86
N GLY A 103 0.46 2.27 -10.40
CA GLY A 103 0.32 2.03 -11.84
C GLY A 103 -0.81 2.84 -12.47
N HIS A 104 -1.99 2.86 -11.84
CA HIS A 104 -3.13 3.62 -12.32
C HIS A 104 -2.86 5.13 -12.36
N ILE A 105 -2.24 5.68 -11.31
CA ILE A 105 -1.88 7.10 -11.26
C ILE A 105 -0.90 7.45 -12.37
N ARG A 106 0.17 6.66 -12.55
CA ARG A 106 1.14 6.87 -13.64
C ARG A 106 0.47 6.85 -15.01
N SER A 107 -0.42 5.89 -15.25
CA SER A 107 -1.17 5.78 -16.50
C SER A 107 -2.02 7.02 -16.75
N ASN A 108 -2.74 7.50 -15.73
CA ASN A 108 -3.59 8.68 -15.88
C ASN A 108 -2.75 9.93 -16.14
N VAL A 109 -1.66 10.16 -15.40
CA VAL A 109 -0.75 11.29 -15.62
C VAL A 109 -0.20 11.27 -17.05
N ALA A 110 0.28 10.12 -17.53
CA ALA A 110 0.80 9.99 -18.89
C ALA A 110 -0.27 10.31 -19.96
N MET A 111 -1.51 9.85 -19.76
CA MET A 111 -2.62 10.19 -20.67
C MET A 111 -2.94 11.68 -20.67
N TYR A 112 -2.94 12.34 -19.50
CA TYR A 112 -3.18 13.78 -19.41
C TYR A 112 -2.09 14.57 -20.15
N GLU A 113 -0.81 14.25 -19.92
CA GLU A 113 0.30 14.93 -20.60
C GLU A 113 0.27 14.75 -22.12
N GLN A 114 -0.08 13.54 -22.57
CA GLN A 114 -0.25 13.27 -24.00
C GLN A 114 -1.39 14.11 -24.61
N THR A 115 -2.53 14.19 -23.92
CA THR A 115 -3.69 14.96 -24.37
C THR A 115 -3.38 16.46 -24.43
N GLU A 116 -2.67 16.96 -23.42
CA GLU A 116 -2.25 18.36 -23.35
C GLU A 116 -1.28 18.70 -24.49
N ALA A 117 -0.28 17.85 -24.75
CA ALA A 117 0.65 18.04 -25.85
C ALA A 117 -0.05 18.05 -27.23
N GLN A 118 -1.02 17.15 -27.44
CA GLN A 118 -1.81 17.11 -28.68
C GLN A 118 -2.69 18.37 -28.85
N SER A 119 -3.27 18.85 -27.76
CA SER A 119 -4.09 20.07 -27.76
C SER A 119 -3.25 21.29 -28.12
N GLN A 120 -2.06 21.43 -27.53
CA GLN A 120 -1.13 22.53 -27.83
C GLN A 120 -0.64 22.51 -29.29
N GLN A 121 -0.38 21.34 -29.87
CA GLN A 121 -0.04 21.21 -31.28
C GLN A 121 -1.20 21.65 -32.19
N THR A 122 -2.43 21.26 -31.87
CA THR A 122 -3.61 21.61 -32.66
C THR A 122 -3.92 23.11 -32.60
N LEU A 123 -3.67 23.76 -31.45
CA LEU A 123 -3.90 25.19 -31.27
C LEU A 123 -2.78 26.08 -31.86
N SER A 124 -1.61 25.50 -32.16
CA SER A 124 -0.46 26.21 -32.75
C SER A 124 -0.32 26.03 -34.26
N SER A 125 -1.13 25.16 -34.87
CA SER A 125 -1.26 24.96 -36.33
C SER A 125 -2.37 25.80 -36.93
#